data_AF-A0A4Q5R9S9-F1
#
_entry.id   AF-A0A4Q5R9S9-F1
#
_cell.length_a   1.000
_cell.length_b   1.000
_cell.length_c   1.000
_cell.angle_alpha   90.00
_cell.angle_beta   90.00
_cell.angle_gamma   90.00
#
_symmetry.space_group_name_H-M   'P 1'
#
loop_
_entity.id
_entity.type
_entity.pdbx_description
1 polymer ?
#
loop_
_entity_poly.entity_id
_entity_poly.type
_entity_poly.pdbx_seq_one_letter_code
_entity_poly.pdbx_strand_id
1 'polypeptide(L)'
;MIYIAIQNRNMITIENEVLKVSINPRGAELTSVVNKATGLEYMWQADPAVWPKHSPVLFPIVGMLKNGEYKYKGKNYELPRHGFSREKMFQVTSAGKDEAVFTLVDDEETRAVYPFQFRFRLKYSLFDNTVSVTYEVLNLSEGDMFFSVGGHPAFRVPLTDDTDYNDYLLEFDAVENEPRWPVSKDGLIETSSQPMLSNSRVLSLTRELFN
;
A
#
# COMPACT_ATOMS: atom_id res chain seq x y z
N MET A 1 1.36 32.39 -5.37
CA MET A 1 1.55 32.04 -3.93
C MET A 1 2.63 30.99 -3.85
N ILE A 2 3.76 31.31 -3.19
CA ILE A 2 4.85 30.36 -2.97
C ILE A 2 4.44 29.55 -1.73
N TYR A 3 4.03 28.29 -1.91
CA TYR A 3 3.89 27.36 -0.79
C TYR A 3 5.31 26.97 -0.35
N ILE A 4 5.76 27.49 0.78
CA ILE A 4 6.96 26.97 1.44
C ILE A 4 6.56 25.62 2.04
N ALA A 5 6.80 24.56 1.28
CA ALA A 5 6.61 23.19 1.71
C ALA A 5 7.66 22.83 2.77
N ILE A 6 7.28 22.81 4.04
CA ILE A 6 8.12 22.19 5.07
C ILE A 6 8.07 20.68 4.82
N GLN A 7 9.19 20.11 4.38
CA GLN A 7 9.39 18.66 4.31
C GLN A 7 9.46 18.12 5.74
N ASN A 8 8.30 17.81 6.32
CA ASN A 8 8.26 17.18 7.63
C ASN A 8 8.71 15.73 7.48
N ARG A 9 9.87 15.41 8.07
CA ARG A 9 10.43 14.05 8.05
C ARG A 9 9.98 13.21 9.25
N ASN A 10 9.27 13.83 10.19
CA ASN A 10 8.81 13.14 11.38
C ASN A 10 7.53 12.36 11.08
N MET A 11 7.31 11.30 11.85
CA MET A 11 6.07 10.55 11.84
C MET A 11 4.86 11.49 12.06
N ILE A 12 3.81 11.32 11.26
CA ILE A 12 2.55 12.03 11.43
C ILE A 12 1.61 11.13 12.21
N THR A 13 0.98 11.67 13.25
CA THR A 13 -0.01 10.95 14.04
C THR A 13 -1.37 11.61 13.88
N ILE A 14 -2.38 10.81 13.59
CA ILE A 14 -3.79 11.20 13.67
C ILE A 14 -4.49 10.27 14.67
N GLU A 15 -5.44 10.79 15.43
CA GLU A 15 -6.19 10.03 16.42
C GLU A 15 -7.60 10.57 16.65
N ASN A 16 -8.51 9.68 17.03
CA ASN A 16 -9.82 10.03 17.55
C ASN A 16 -10.02 9.36 18.94
N GLU A 17 -11.25 9.20 19.39
CA GLU A 17 -11.54 8.57 20.69
C GLU A 17 -11.22 7.07 20.71
N VAL A 18 -11.19 6.40 19.55
CA VAL A 18 -11.04 4.94 19.42
C VAL A 18 -9.65 4.56 18.94
N LEU A 19 -9.13 5.21 17.91
CA LEU A 19 -7.90 4.84 17.22
C LEU A 19 -6.81 5.90 17.36
N LYS A 20 -5.56 5.44 17.40
CA LYS A 20 -4.36 6.23 17.16
C LYS A 20 -3.59 5.63 15.99
N VAL A 21 -3.28 6.44 15.00
CA VAL A 21 -2.67 6.01 13.74
C VAL A 21 -1.40 6.79 13.46
N SER A 22 -0.34 6.09 13.03
CA SER A 22 0.92 6.71 12.63
C SER A 22 1.22 6.47 11.16
N ILE A 23 1.60 7.54 10.45
CA ILE A 23 1.91 7.54 9.02
C ILE A 23 3.29 8.16 8.79
N ASN A 24 4.17 7.42 8.11
CA ASN A 24 5.48 7.89 7.72
C ASN A 24 5.37 8.74 6.45
N PRO A 25 5.81 10.01 6.45
CA PRO A 25 5.86 10.83 5.25
C PRO A 25 6.68 10.21 4.10
N ARG A 26 7.67 9.35 4.40
CA ARG A 26 8.33 8.54 3.38
C ARG A 26 7.36 7.46 2.91
N GLY A 27 7.04 7.49 1.62
CA GLY A 27 6.07 6.60 1.00
C GLY A 27 4.61 6.88 1.38
N ALA A 28 4.34 7.90 2.21
CA ALA A 28 3.05 8.07 2.89
C ALA A 28 2.59 6.75 3.54
N GLU A 29 3.52 6.01 4.16
CA GLU A 29 3.30 4.64 4.61
C GLU A 29 2.53 4.62 5.94
N LEU A 30 1.41 3.91 5.99
CA LEU A 30 0.71 3.59 7.24
C LEU A 30 1.55 2.58 8.04
N THR A 31 2.06 2.97 9.22
CA THR A 31 2.98 2.13 10.00
C THR A 31 2.36 1.56 11.27
N SER A 32 1.31 2.17 11.81
CA SER A 32 0.69 1.74 13.08
C SER A 32 -0.79 2.14 13.13
N VAL A 33 -1.62 1.24 13.63
CA VAL A 33 -3.04 1.47 13.96
C VAL A 33 -3.29 0.82 15.31
N VAL A 34 -3.47 1.64 16.35
CA VAL A 34 -3.68 1.18 17.73
C VAL A 34 -5.11 1.47 18.16
N ASN A 35 -5.80 0.47 18.70
CA ASN A 35 -7.03 0.68 19.47
C ASN A 35 -6.67 1.23 20.85
N LYS A 36 -7.16 2.42 21.18
CA LYS A 36 -6.82 3.13 22.42
C LYS A 36 -7.40 2.46 23.67
N ALA A 37 -8.54 1.78 23.55
CA ALA A 37 -9.20 1.14 24.69
C ALA A 37 -8.53 -0.19 25.05
N THR A 38 -8.14 -0.98 24.05
CA THR A 38 -7.55 -2.31 24.26
C THR A 38 -6.02 -2.32 24.21
N GLY A 39 -5.40 -1.28 23.64
CA GLY A 39 -3.96 -1.22 23.38
C GLY A 39 -3.49 -2.11 22.23
N LEU A 40 -4.41 -2.75 21.49
CA LEU A 40 -4.06 -3.65 20.39
C LEU A 40 -3.49 -2.88 19.19
N GLU A 41 -2.34 -3.32 18.69
CA GLU A 41 -1.73 -2.87 17.43
C GLU A 41 -2.15 -3.80 16.30
N TYR A 42 -2.81 -3.25 15.28
CA TYR A 42 -3.33 -4.03 14.15
C TYR A 42 -2.29 -4.22 13.03
N MET A 43 -1.29 -3.35 12.92
CA MET A 43 -0.31 -3.39 11.84
C MET A 43 0.88 -4.29 12.19
N TRP A 44 1.34 -5.05 11.20
CA TRP A 44 2.63 -5.72 11.26
C TRP A 44 3.78 -4.73 11.51
N GLN A 45 4.73 -5.09 12.37
CA GLN A 45 5.79 -4.20 12.88
C GLN A 45 7.11 -4.28 12.11
N ALA A 46 7.06 -4.67 10.83
CA ALA A 46 8.19 -4.62 9.91
C ALA A 46 9.47 -5.37 10.37
N ASP A 47 9.34 -6.55 10.98
CA ASP A 47 10.51 -7.37 11.34
C ASP A 47 11.36 -7.63 10.08
N PRO A 48 12.61 -7.12 10.03
CA PRO A 48 13.44 -7.24 8.84
C PRO A 48 13.88 -8.67 8.53
N ALA A 49 13.77 -9.59 9.49
CA ALA A 49 14.01 -11.02 9.25
C ALA A 49 12.89 -11.68 8.43
N VAL A 50 11.70 -11.08 8.37
CA VAL A 50 10.52 -11.62 7.66
C VAL A 50 10.09 -10.69 6.53
N TRP A 51 9.72 -9.45 6.87
CA TRP A 51 9.31 -8.45 5.88
C TRP A 51 9.50 -7.02 6.46
N PRO A 52 10.48 -6.24 5.96
CA PRO A 52 10.91 -4.96 6.56
C PRO A 52 9.99 -3.76 6.22
N LYS A 53 8.72 -3.99 5.89
CA LYS A 53 7.75 -2.94 5.53
C LYS A 53 6.45 -3.12 6.29
N HIS A 54 5.60 -2.08 6.36
CA HIS A 54 4.33 -2.11 7.09
C HIS A 54 3.14 -2.12 6.14
N SER A 55 3.00 -1.06 5.34
CA SER A 55 1.91 -0.88 4.38
C SER A 55 2.33 0.00 3.20
N PRO A 56 3.25 -0.48 2.34
CA PRO A 56 3.73 0.30 1.21
C PRO A 56 2.60 0.77 0.29
N VAL A 57 2.73 2.01 -0.18
CA VAL A 57 1.91 2.55 -1.26
C VAL A 57 2.56 2.18 -2.59
N LEU A 58 1.77 1.68 -3.53
CA LEU A 58 2.23 1.15 -4.81
C LEU A 58 1.79 2.10 -5.93
N PHE A 59 2.74 2.82 -6.53
CA PHE A 59 2.51 3.75 -7.65
C PHE A 59 3.83 4.01 -8.39
N PRO A 60 3.84 4.10 -9.74
CA PRO A 60 2.70 4.11 -10.66
C PRO A 60 2.32 2.72 -11.21
N ILE A 61 2.85 1.65 -10.66
CA ILE A 61 2.54 0.28 -11.04
C ILE A 61 2.32 -0.60 -9.80
N VAL A 62 1.56 -1.68 -9.97
CA VAL A 62 1.40 -2.76 -8.97
C VAL A 62 2.04 -4.02 -9.54
N GLY A 63 2.78 -4.76 -8.71
CA GLY A 63 3.51 -5.96 -9.13
C GLY A 63 4.84 -5.63 -9.79
N MET A 64 5.28 -6.50 -10.71
CA MET A 64 6.51 -6.35 -11.47
C MET A 64 6.23 -6.25 -12.96
N LEU A 65 7.06 -5.50 -13.69
CA LEU A 65 7.04 -5.48 -15.16
C LEU A 65 7.85 -6.65 -15.71
N LYS A 66 7.41 -7.22 -16.83
CA LYS A 66 8.21 -8.21 -17.55
C LYS A 66 9.55 -7.59 -17.95
N ASN A 67 10.64 -8.24 -17.55
CA ASN A 67 12.02 -7.74 -17.71
C ASN A 67 12.30 -6.39 -17.01
N GLY A 68 11.44 -5.93 -16.09
CA GLY A 68 11.61 -4.65 -15.40
C GLY A 68 11.32 -3.41 -16.25
N GLU A 69 10.84 -3.56 -17.48
CA GLU A 69 10.66 -2.45 -18.42
C GLU A 69 9.24 -2.38 -19.03
N TYR A 70 8.90 -1.21 -19.55
CA TYR A 70 7.72 -0.98 -20.38
C TYR A 70 8.07 -0.02 -21.52
N LYS A 71 7.21 0.02 -22.55
CA LYS A 71 7.38 0.87 -23.72
C LYS A 71 6.30 1.94 -23.78
N TYR A 72 6.72 3.19 -23.99
CA TYR A 72 5.82 4.32 -24.18
C TYR A 72 6.35 5.24 -25.28
N LYS A 73 5.49 5.58 -26.27
CA LYS A 73 5.82 6.41 -27.44
C LYS A 73 7.14 6.00 -28.13
N GLY A 74 7.36 4.69 -28.27
CA GLY A 74 8.54 4.15 -28.95
C GLY A 74 9.81 4.03 -28.08
N LYS A 75 9.81 4.57 -26.86
CA LYS A 75 10.96 4.52 -25.93
C LYS A 75 10.72 3.51 -24.80
N ASN A 76 11.79 2.83 -24.40
CA ASN A 76 11.78 1.93 -23.24
C ASN A 76 12.06 2.72 -21.95
N TYR A 77 11.42 2.28 -20.88
CA TYR A 77 11.52 2.83 -19.54
C TYR A 77 11.57 1.69 -18.53
N GLU A 78 12.36 1.85 -17.48
CA GLU A 78 12.50 0.87 -16.42
C GLU A 78 11.77 1.33 -15.16
N LEU A 79 11.06 0.43 -14.49
CA LEU A 79 10.46 0.71 -13.19
C LEU A 79 10.73 -0.45 -12.22
N PRO A 80 11.11 -0.15 -10.97
CA PRO A 80 11.22 -1.19 -9.96
C PRO A 80 9.85 -1.78 -9.65
N ARG A 81 9.83 -3.00 -9.10
CA ARG A 81 8.63 -3.66 -8.57
C ARG A 81 7.83 -2.68 -7.70
N HIS A 82 6.52 -2.59 -7.92
CA HIS A 82 5.56 -1.67 -7.29
C HIS A 82 5.85 -0.17 -7.47
N GLY A 83 6.64 0.20 -8.47
CA GLY A 83 6.99 1.59 -8.76
C GLY A 83 7.85 2.24 -7.67
N PHE A 84 7.86 3.56 -7.64
CA PHE A 84 8.80 4.36 -6.85
C PHE A 84 8.18 5.05 -5.63
N SER A 85 6.85 5.15 -5.53
CA SER A 85 6.19 6.02 -4.54
C SER A 85 6.61 5.70 -3.10
N ARG A 86 6.65 4.42 -2.71
CA ARG A 86 7.06 3.99 -1.35
C ARG A 86 8.46 4.45 -0.92
N GLU A 87 9.34 4.80 -1.84
CA GLU A 87 10.70 5.27 -1.55
C GLU A 87 10.84 6.80 -1.60
N LYS A 88 9.79 7.50 -2.07
CA LYS A 88 9.79 8.95 -2.21
C LYS A 88 9.28 9.62 -0.94
N MET A 89 9.75 10.84 -0.71
CA MET A 89 9.25 11.68 0.36
C MET A 89 7.99 12.44 -0.11
N PHE A 90 6.87 12.18 0.55
CA PHE A 90 5.66 12.96 0.32
C PHE A 90 5.68 14.25 1.14
N GLN A 91 5.21 15.33 0.53
CA GLN A 91 4.91 16.55 1.27
C GLN A 91 3.65 16.33 2.10
N VAL A 92 3.70 16.66 3.41
CA VAL A 92 2.50 16.76 4.24
C VAL A 92 1.80 18.08 3.91
N THR A 93 0.70 18.02 3.17
CA THR A 93 -0.03 19.21 2.68
C THR A 93 -1.19 19.62 3.59
N SER A 94 -1.66 18.70 4.44
CA SER A 94 -2.59 18.97 5.54
C SER A 94 -2.36 17.95 6.65
N ALA A 95 -2.47 18.38 7.92
CA ALA A 95 -2.45 17.50 9.07
C ALA A 95 -3.28 18.13 10.20
N GLY A 96 -4.24 17.37 10.73
CA GLY A 96 -5.13 17.75 11.81
C GLY A 96 -5.18 16.66 12.88
N LYS A 97 -6.22 16.70 13.73
CA LYS A 97 -6.40 15.70 14.80
C LYS A 97 -6.66 14.31 14.22
N ASP A 98 -7.56 14.18 13.26
CA ASP A 98 -8.13 12.93 12.75
C ASP A 98 -7.95 12.75 11.24
N GLU A 99 -7.24 13.67 10.57
CA GLU A 99 -7.01 13.64 9.13
C GLU A 99 -5.60 14.13 8.78
N ALA A 100 -4.97 13.51 7.78
CA ALA A 100 -3.73 13.99 7.17
C ALA A 100 -3.72 13.73 5.66
N VAL A 101 -3.12 14.66 4.91
CA VAL A 101 -2.96 14.58 3.45
C VAL A 101 -1.49 14.67 3.08
N PHE A 102 -1.05 13.72 2.28
CA PHE A 102 0.29 13.56 1.75
C PHE A 102 0.25 13.78 0.25
N THR A 103 1.24 14.45 -0.33
CA THR A 103 1.28 14.76 -1.76
C THR A 103 2.66 14.51 -2.34
N LEU A 104 2.71 13.75 -3.42
CA LEU A 104 3.86 13.56 -4.29
C LEU A 104 3.55 14.18 -5.65
N VAL A 105 4.46 15.00 -6.15
CA VAL A 105 4.42 15.55 -7.51
C VAL A 105 5.61 15.01 -8.29
N ASP A 106 5.49 14.97 -9.62
CA ASP A 106 6.60 14.53 -10.45
C ASP A 106 7.82 15.46 -10.36
N ASP A 107 8.99 14.85 -10.34
CA ASP A 107 10.30 15.49 -10.40
C ASP A 107 11.11 14.97 -11.60
N GLU A 108 12.33 15.48 -11.78
CA GLU A 108 13.19 15.04 -12.88
C GLU A 108 13.52 13.54 -12.81
N GLU A 109 13.70 12.99 -11.60
CA GLU A 109 14.01 11.57 -11.40
C GLU A 109 12.81 10.69 -11.77
N THR A 110 11.59 11.06 -11.33
CA THR A 110 10.39 10.30 -11.68
C THR A 110 10.09 10.40 -13.16
N ARG A 111 10.26 11.58 -13.79
CA ARG A 111 10.03 11.75 -15.23
C ARG A 111 11.03 10.99 -16.09
N ALA A 112 12.22 10.68 -15.57
CA ALA A 112 13.20 9.86 -16.27
C ALA A 112 12.72 8.40 -16.48
N VAL A 113 11.95 7.87 -15.54
CA VAL A 113 11.46 6.47 -15.52
C VAL A 113 9.96 6.33 -15.80
N TYR A 114 9.20 7.42 -15.63
CA TYR A 114 7.76 7.50 -15.81
C TYR A 114 7.42 8.88 -16.40
N PRO A 115 7.37 9.00 -17.74
CA PRO A 115 7.43 10.28 -18.48
C PRO A 115 6.09 11.03 -18.47
N PHE A 116 5.49 11.17 -17.29
CA PHE A 116 4.21 11.82 -17.05
C PHE A 116 4.36 12.86 -15.95
N GLN A 117 3.67 13.98 -16.12
CA GLN A 117 3.44 14.95 -15.06
C GLN A 117 2.22 14.51 -14.25
N PHE A 118 2.35 14.48 -12.93
CA PHE A 118 1.31 13.99 -12.05
C PHE A 118 1.30 14.69 -10.70
N ARG A 119 0.14 14.64 -10.05
CA ARG A 119 0.02 14.86 -8.61
C ARG A 119 -0.69 13.69 -7.99
N PHE A 120 -0.01 13.00 -7.09
CA PHE A 120 -0.53 11.86 -6.36
C PHE A 120 -0.72 12.25 -4.89
N ARG A 121 -1.97 12.23 -4.42
CA ARG A 121 -2.31 12.50 -3.03
C ARG A 121 -2.81 11.25 -2.34
N LEU A 122 -2.44 11.13 -1.06
CA LEU A 122 -3.03 10.17 -0.14
C LEU A 122 -3.66 10.94 1.00
N LYS A 123 -4.92 10.63 1.29
CA LYS A 123 -5.64 11.16 2.43
C LYS A 123 -5.93 10.03 3.41
N TYR A 124 -5.50 10.21 4.64
CA TYR A 124 -5.84 9.36 5.78
C TYR A 124 -6.85 10.09 6.64
N SER A 125 -7.97 9.46 6.98
CA SER A 125 -8.97 10.04 7.88
C SER A 125 -9.56 8.99 8.81
N LEU A 126 -9.90 9.39 10.03
CA LEU A 126 -10.49 8.51 11.05
C LEU A 126 -11.97 8.82 11.24
N PHE A 127 -12.79 7.77 11.29
CA PHE A 127 -14.18 7.84 11.70
C PHE A 127 -14.49 6.61 12.56
N ASP A 128 -14.87 6.82 13.81
CA ASP A 128 -15.00 5.75 14.82
C ASP A 128 -13.78 4.81 14.81
N ASN A 129 -14.00 3.51 14.58
CA ASN A 129 -12.96 2.48 14.49
C ASN A 129 -12.45 2.25 13.05
N THR A 130 -12.70 3.16 12.13
CA THR A 130 -12.33 3.04 10.71
C THR A 130 -11.19 3.97 10.35
N VAL A 131 -10.18 3.43 9.67
CA VAL A 131 -9.14 4.20 8.96
C VAL A 131 -9.50 4.22 7.48
N SER A 132 -9.86 5.39 6.95
CA SER A 132 -10.08 5.57 5.51
C SER A 132 -8.80 6.03 4.83
N VAL A 133 -8.43 5.37 3.74
CA VAL A 133 -7.29 5.72 2.89
C VAL A 133 -7.80 6.03 1.49
N THR A 134 -7.70 7.27 1.07
CA THR A 134 -8.13 7.72 -0.26
C THR A 134 -6.91 8.04 -1.13
N TYR A 135 -6.87 7.45 -2.32
CA TYR A 135 -5.87 7.72 -3.34
C TYR A 135 -6.44 8.67 -4.38
N GLU A 136 -5.78 9.81 -4.61
CA GLU A 136 -6.17 10.76 -5.65
C GLU A 136 -5.02 10.98 -6.62
N VAL A 137 -5.23 10.62 -7.89
CA VAL A 137 -4.23 10.77 -8.95
C VAL A 137 -4.74 11.80 -9.95
N LEU A 138 -4.02 12.91 -10.08
CA LEU A 138 -4.28 13.94 -11.08
C LEU A 138 -3.23 13.85 -12.18
N ASN A 139 -3.69 13.61 -13.41
CA ASN A 139 -2.86 13.71 -14.60
C ASN A 139 -2.63 15.18 -14.95
N LEU A 140 -1.38 15.61 -14.99
CA LEU A 140 -0.96 16.96 -15.40
C LEU A 140 -0.23 16.95 -16.76
N SER A 141 -0.14 15.78 -17.39
CA SER A 141 0.52 15.61 -18.69
C SER A 141 -0.36 16.10 -19.83
N GLU A 142 0.26 16.39 -20.96
CA GLU A 142 -0.46 16.47 -22.23
C GLU A 142 -0.81 15.05 -22.72
N GLY A 143 -2.12 14.74 -22.74
CA GLY A 143 -2.66 13.44 -23.16
C GLY A 143 -2.78 12.43 -22.02
N ASP A 144 -3.02 11.17 -22.38
CA ASP A 144 -3.32 10.11 -21.43
C ASP A 144 -2.12 9.72 -20.58
N MET A 145 -2.37 9.47 -19.29
CA MET A 145 -1.42 8.93 -18.32
C MET A 145 -1.89 7.54 -17.88
N PHE A 146 -1.02 6.54 -18.06
CA PHE A 146 -1.30 5.15 -17.71
C PHE A 146 -0.69 4.81 -16.36
N PHE A 147 -1.48 4.34 -15.40
CA PHE A 147 -0.99 3.97 -14.08
C PHE A 147 -1.81 2.85 -13.44
N SER A 148 -1.26 2.27 -12.40
CA SER A 148 -1.97 1.51 -11.38
C SER A 148 -1.63 2.06 -10.00
N VAL A 149 -2.57 1.95 -9.08
CA VAL A 149 -2.40 2.36 -7.68
C VAL A 149 -2.88 1.24 -6.77
N GLY A 150 -2.20 1.01 -5.66
CA GLY A 150 -2.61 0.04 -4.66
C GLY A 150 -1.98 0.29 -3.30
N GLY A 151 -2.59 -0.27 -2.26
CA GLY A 151 -2.00 -0.40 -0.94
C GLY A 151 -1.45 -1.80 -0.72
N HIS A 152 -0.54 -1.96 0.23
CA HIS A 152 0.02 -3.25 0.60
C HIS A 152 0.12 -3.44 2.12
N PRO A 153 -0.98 -3.27 2.89
CA PRO A 153 -0.95 -3.43 4.34
C PRO A 153 -0.67 -4.88 4.72
N ALA A 154 0.21 -5.08 5.71
CA ALA A 154 0.23 -6.33 6.47
C ALA A 154 -0.35 -6.10 7.86
N PHE A 155 -1.23 -7.01 8.26
CA PHE A 155 -1.86 -7.01 9.56
C PHE A 155 -1.12 -7.97 10.50
N ARG A 156 -1.06 -7.60 11.78
CA ARG A 156 -0.48 -8.43 12.82
C ARG A 156 -1.38 -9.63 13.08
N VAL A 157 -0.79 -10.82 13.01
CA VAL A 157 -1.41 -12.09 13.39
C VAL A 157 -0.36 -12.97 14.09
N PRO A 158 -0.63 -13.55 15.27
CA PRO A 158 -1.83 -13.38 16.08
C PRO A 158 -2.00 -11.95 16.62
N LEU A 159 -3.24 -11.49 16.70
CA LEU A 159 -3.57 -10.15 17.19
C LEU A 159 -3.54 -10.10 18.73
N THR A 160 -3.92 -11.19 19.39
CA THR A 160 -3.89 -11.36 20.84
C THR A 160 -3.08 -12.60 21.23
N ASP A 161 -2.50 -12.58 22.44
CA ASP A 161 -1.55 -13.61 22.89
C ASP A 161 -2.21 -14.98 23.18
N ASP A 162 -3.54 -15.02 23.27
CA ASP A 162 -4.35 -16.22 23.48
C ASP A 162 -4.84 -16.90 22.19
N THR A 163 -4.38 -16.42 21.02
CA THR A 163 -4.70 -16.99 19.71
C THR A 163 -3.45 -17.41 18.94
N ASP A 164 -3.60 -18.37 18.04
CA ASP A 164 -2.58 -18.85 17.12
C ASP A 164 -2.84 -18.39 15.68
N TYR A 165 -1.81 -18.44 14.82
CA TYR A 165 -1.94 -18.02 13.42
C TYR A 165 -3.06 -18.75 12.66
N ASN A 166 -3.25 -20.04 12.96
CA ASN A 166 -4.24 -20.88 12.29
C ASN A 166 -5.67 -20.65 12.78
N ASP A 167 -5.88 -19.82 13.81
CA ASP A 167 -7.21 -19.44 14.28
C ASP A 167 -7.86 -18.35 13.40
N TYR A 168 -7.07 -17.76 12.50
CA TYR A 168 -7.50 -16.67 11.63
C TYR A 168 -7.90 -17.20 10.24
N LEU A 169 -8.82 -16.49 9.60
CA LEU A 169 -9.33 -16.82 8.27
C LEU A 169 -9.63 -15.53 7.49
N LEU A 170 -9.65 -15.65 6.16
CA LEU A 170 -10.31 -14.67 5.30
C LEU A 170 -11.73 -15.14 5.02
N GLU A 171 -12.72 -14.29 5.31
CA GLU A 171 -14.10 -14.50 4.91
C GLU A 171 -14.46 -13.53 3.79
N PHE A 172 -14.96 -14.07 2.69
CA PHE A 172 -15.43 -13.33 1.52
C PHE A 172 -16.93 -13.01 1.65
N ASP A 173 -17.35 -11.90 1.06
CA ASP A 173 -18.74 -11.44 1.07
C ASP A 173 -19.68 -12.36 0.27
N ALA A 174 -19.13 -13.09 -0.71
CA ALA A 174 -19.82 -14.07 -1.52
C ALA A 174 -19.10 -15.43 -1.54
N VAL A 175 -19.79 -16.44 -2.09
CA VAL A 175 -19.22 -17.77 -2.34
C VAL A 175 -18.27 -17.70 -3.53
N GLU A 176 -17.02 -18.11 -3.31
CA GLU A 176 -15.95 -18.10 -4.29
C GLU A 176 -15.68 -19.50 -4.88
N ASN A 177 -15.29 -19.52 -6.15
CA ASN A 177 -14.86 -20.72 -6.89
C ASN A 177 -13.51 -20.52 -7.60
N GLU A 178 -12.71 -19.56 -7.11
CA GLU A 178 -11.52 -19.10 -7.79
C GLU A 178 -10.29 -19.98 -7.51
N PRO A 179 -9.52 -20.34 -8.54
CA PRO A 179 -8.23 -20.98 -8.35
C PRO A 179 -7.19 -19.94 -7.92
N ARG A 180 -6.07 -20.38 -7.34
CA ARG A 180 -4.91 -19.52 -7.08
C ARG A 180 -3.98 -19.51 -8.28
N TRP A 181 -3.41 -18.34 -8.56
CA TRP A 181 -2.38 -18.18 -9.58
C TRP A 181 -1.04 -17.94 -8.89
N PRO A 182 -0.09 -18.89 -8.94
CA PRO A 182 1.21 -18.70 -8.33
C PRO A 182 1.97 -17.52 -8.96
N VAL A 183 2.82 -16.90 -8.16
CA VAL A 183 3.75 -15.87 -8.63
C VAL A 183 5.11 -16.52 -8.87
N SER A 184 5.63 -16.34 -10.08
CA SER A 184 6.94 -16.84 -10.48
C SER A 184 8.07 -16.20 -9.66
N LYS A 185 9.27 -16.77 -9.74
CA LYS A 185 10.46 -16.20 -9.11
C LYS A 185 10.79 -14.80 -9.65
N ASP A 186 10.38 -14.51 -10.87
CA ASP A 186 10.52 -13.21 -11.53
C ASP A 186 9.36 -12.25 -11.18
N GLY A 187 8.51 -12.60 -10.22
CA GLY A 187 7.42 -11.73 -9.74
C GLY A 187 6.25 -11.57 -10.72
N LEU A 188 6.14 -12.45 -11.72
CA LEU A 188 5.04 -12.46 -12.69
C LEU A 188 4.05 -13.57 -12.36
N ILE A 189 2.81 -13.43 -12.81
CA ILE A 189 1.81 -14.49 -12.64
C ILE A 189 2.19 -15.68 -13.55
N GLU A 190 2.15 -16.89 -12.99
CA GLU A 190 2.39 -18.14 -13.72
C GLU A 190 1.26 -18.43 -14.73
N THR A 191 1.54 -19.26 -15.74
CA THR A 191 0.56 -19.56 -16.80
C THR A 191 -0.43 -20.64 -16.43
N SER A 192 -0.22 -21.35 -15.32
CA SER A 192 -1.12 -22.37 -14.80
C SER A 192 -1.61 -22.02 -13.41
N SER A 193 -2.91 -22.23 -13.20
CA SER A 193 -3.54 -22.06 -11.90
C SER A 193 -3.48 -23.34 -11.07
N GLN A 194 -3.64 -23.21 -9.75
CA GLN A 194 -3.78 -24.32 -8.82
C GLN A 194 -5.15 -24.23 -8.12
N PRO A 195 -5.80 -25.37 -7.81
CA PRO A 195 -7.04 -25.36 -7.03
C PRO A 195 -6.86 -24.61 -5.70
N MET A 196 -7.86 -23.80 -5.31
CA MET A 196 -7.84 -23.07 -4.04
C MET A 196 -9.25 -22.99 -3.42
N LEU A 197 -10.10 -22.10 -3.92
CA LEU A 197 -11.48 -21.96 -3.43
C LEU A 197 -12.42 -22.76 -4.32
N SER A 198 -13.30 -23.54 -3.69
CA SER A 198 -14.34 -24.29 -4.38
C SER A 198 -15.60 -24.25 -3.53
N ASN A 199 -16.60 -23.51 -4.00
CA ASN A 199 -17.87 -23.26 -3.34
C ASN A 199 -17.70 -22.89 -1.85
N SER A 200 -16.76 -21.99 -1.55
CA SER A 200 -16.41 -21.59 -0.18
C SER A 200 -16.41 -20.07 -0.04
N ARG A 201 -16.81 -19.58 1.13
CA ARG A 201 -16.66 -18.18 1.54
C ARG A 201 -15.44 -17.97 2.43
N VAL A 202 -14.72 -19.03 2.77
CA VAL A 202 -13.68 -19.01 3.82
C VAL A 202 -12.39 -19.59 3.27
N LEU A 203 -11.30 -18.89 3.56
CA LEU A 203 -9.93 -19.37 3.41
C LEU A 203 -9.25 -19.33 4.78
N SER A 204 -9.08 -20.48 5.43
CA SER A 204 -8.31 -20.59 6.67
C SER A 204 -6.86 -20.21 6.44
N LEU A 205 -6.29 -19.37 7.31
CA LEU A 205 -4.89 -19.01 7.20
C LEU A 205 -4.01 -20.17 7.67
N THR A 206 -3.11 -20.60 6.80
CA THR A 206 -2.03 -21.52 7.13
C THR A 206 -0.71 -20.92 6.64
N ARG A 207 0.41 -21.28 7.28
CA ARG A 207 1.73 -20.80 6.84
C ARG A 207 2.05 -21.20 5.40
N GLU A 208 1.51 -22.32 4.94
CA GLU A 208 1.68 -22.84 3.57
C GLU A 208 1.05 -21.96 2.48
N LEU A 209 0.11 -21.08 2.83
CA LEU A 209 -0.42 -20.09 1.88
C LEU A 209 0.63 -19.08 1.42
N PHE A 210 1.73 -18.93 2.17
CA PHE A 210 2.76 -17.92 1.97
C PHE A 210 4.14 -18.50 1.66
N ASN A 211 4.22 -19.82 1.44
CA ASN A 211 5.44 -20.55 1.09
C ASN A 211 5.59 -20.78 -0.42
#